data_AF-A0A9D4AHW9-F1
#
_entry.id   AF-A0A9D4AHW9-F1
#
_cell.length_a   1.000
_cell.length_b   1.000
_cell.length_c   1.000
_cell.angle_alpha   90.00
_cell.angle_beta   90.00
_cell.angle_gamma   90.00
#
_symmetry.space_group_name_H-M   'P 1'
#
loop_
_entity.id
_entity.type
_entity.pdbx_description
1 polymer ?
#
loop_
_entity_poly.entity_id
_entity_poly.type
_entity_poly.pdbx_seq_one_letter_code
_entity_poly.pdbx_strand_id
1 'polypeptide(L)'
;MGLLQLRGKTDRLSLLLAKERHSQAYLGCMKKGPVFTDPKLKWYEPLSYLLGSEYFLHAYGPLYALSADVVASLVALRNNKYNEDVTIGAWLLAMNVNFENNRRLCERKYTPTFIAVLDIPKCSGLCNPETRILELHRQEMCSNGSTLPLDDKSLSLA
;
A
#
# COMPACT_ATOMS: atom_id res chain seq x y z
N MET A 1 30.16 -13.53 -11.55
CA MET A 1 29.21 -12.44 -11.27
C MET A 1 27.85 -13.08 -11.08
N GLY A 2 27.50 -13.45 -9.85
CA GLY A 2 26.26 -14.19 -9.57
C GLY A 2 25.08 -13.23 -9.55
N LEU A 3 24.09 -13.45 -10.42
CA LEU A 3 22.78 -12.84 -10.26
C LEU A 3 22.23 -13.29 -8.91
N LEU A 4 22.09 -12.35 -7.97
CA LEU A 4 21.32 -12.55 -6.76
C LEU A 4 19.86 -12.67 -7.19
N GLN A 5 19.42 -13.89 -7.49
CA GLN A 5 18.02 -14.16 -7.78
C GLN A 5 17.24 -13.82 -6.51
N LEU A 6 16.54 -12.68 -6.51
CA LEU A 6 15.60 -12.30 -5.46
C LEU A 6 14.44 -13.30 -5.51
N ARG A 7 14.63 -14.49 -4.92
CA ARG A 7 13.58 -15.46 -4.67
C ARG A 7 12.75 -14.91 -3.52
N GLY A 8 11.82 -14.02 -3.86
CA GLY A 8 10.85 -13.41 -2.96
C GLY A 8 9.45 -13.94 -3.26
N LYS A 9 8.57 -14.03 -2.26
CA LYS A 9 7.11 -14.17 -2.44
C LYS A 9 6.51 -12.85 -2.98
N THR A 10 6.91 -12.45 -4.18
CA THR A 10 6.48 -11.21 -4.85
C THR A 10 5.07 -11.30 -5.41
N ASP A 11 4.51 -12.50 -5.50
CA ASP A 11 3.20 -12.80 -6.06
C ASP A 11 2.03 -12.36 -5.17
N ARG A 12 2.23 -12.12 -3.88
CA ARG A 12 1.13 -11.72 -2.97
C ARG A 12 0.44 -10.42 -3.40
N LEU A 13 1.21 -9.44 -3.86
CA LEU A 13 0.64 -8.20 -4.40
C LEU A 13 -0.12 -8.49 -5.70
N SER A 14 0.49 -9.24 -6.61
CA SER A 14 -0.13 -9.62 -7.88
C SER A 14 -1.45 -10.38 -7.67
N LEU A 15 -1.48 -11.35 -6.75
CA LEU A 15 -2.68 -12.11 -6.38
C LEU A 15 -3.74 -11.20 -5.75
N LEU A 16 -3.32 -10.26 -4.91
CA LEU A 16 -4.24 -9.28 -4.37
C LEU A 16 -4.86 -8.45 -5.50
N LEU A 17 -4.05 -7.97 -6.45
CA LEU A 17 -4.53 -7.13 -7.55
C LEU A 17 -5.38 -7.90 -8.57
N ALA A 18 -5.11 -9.20 -8.78
CA ALA A 18 -5.85 -10.07 -9.69
C ALA A 18 -7.28 -10.38 -9.22
N LYS A 19 -7.60 -10.17 -7.94
CA LYS A 19 -8.95 -10.34 -7.42
C LYS A 19 -9.92 -9.39 -8.13
N GLU A 20 -11.04 -9.94 -8.61
CA GLU A 20 -12.12 -9.17 -9.21
C GLU A 20 -12.73 -8.15 -8.22
N ARG A 21 -12.99 -6.94 -8.71
CA ARG A 21 -13.43 -5.79 -7.92
C ARG A 21 -14.34 -4.89 -8.73
N HIS A 22 -14.94 -3.93 -8.02
CA HIS A 22 -15.62 -2.80 -8.62
C HIS A 22 -14.70 -2.07 -9.62
N SER A 23 -15.26 -1.62 -10.76
CA SER A 23 -14.52 -0.90 -11.80
C SER A 23 -13.92 0.42 -11.32
N GLN A 24 -14.53 1.02 -10.31
CA GLN A 24 -14.02 2.19 -9.59
C GLN A 24 -13.63 1.79 -8.17
N ALA A 25 -12.40 1.33 -7.99
CA ALA A 25 -11.89 0.86 -6.70
C ALA A 25 -10.64 1.62 -6.27
N TYR A 26 -10.59 1.91 -4.97
CA TYR A 26 -9.44 2.42 -4.26
C TYR A 26 -9.04 1.40 -3.20
N LEU A 27 -7.94 0.70 -3.44
CA LEU A 27 -7.41 -0.33 -2.56
C LEU A 27 -6.24 0.23 -1.77
N GLY A 28 -6.24 0.04 -0.46
CA GLY A 28 -5.16 0.48 0.40
C GLY A 28 -5.37 0.01 1.82
N CYS A 29 -4.42 0.28 2.69
CA CYS A 29 -4.69 0.16 4.11
C CYS A 29 -5.39 1.44 4.57
N MET A 30 -6.70 1.39 4.79
CA MET A 30 -7.50 2.59 5.04
C MET A 30 -7.41 3.02 6.51
N LYS A 31 -7.27 4.32 6.75
CA LYS A 31 -7.37 4.91 8.09
C LYS A 31 -8.18 6.20 8.11
N LYS A 32 -8.57 6.57 9.32
CA LYS A 32 -8.81 7.95 9.74
C LYS A 32 -7.83 8.30 10.85
N GLY A 33 -7.66 9.58 11.13
CA GLY A 33 -6.75 10.02 12.19
C GLY A 33 -6.70 11.53 12.31
N PRO A 34 -6.08 12.04 13.39
CA PRO A 34 -6.05 13.47 13.66
C PRO A 34 -5.30 14.22 12.56
N VAL A 35 -5.79 15.41 12.22
CA VAL A 35 -5.05 16.36 11.39
C VAL A 35 -3.85 16.88 12.19
N PHE A 36 -2.67 16.87 11.59
CA PHE A 36 -1.46 17.32 12.28
C PHE A 36 -1.37 18.85 12.23
N THR A 37 -1.68 19.51 13.34
CA THR A 37 -1.70 20.97 13.45
C THR A 37 -0.46 21.58 14.09
N ASP A 38 0.46 20.76 14.61
CA ASP A 38 1.72 21.23 15.18
C ASP A 38 2.78 21.38 14.07
N PRO A 39 3.31 22.61 13.81
CA PRO A 39 4.35 22.86 12.81
C PRO A 39 5.65 22.07 12.99
N LYS A 40 5.88 21.50 14.18
CA LYS A 40 7.07 20.67 14.47
C LYS A 40 6.92 19.23 13.97
N LEU A 41 5.72 18.79 13.61
CA LEU A 41 5.47 17.44 13.13
C LEU A 41 5.74 17.34 11.63
N LYS A 42 6.29 16.20 11.21
CA LYS A 42 6.65 15.91 9.82
C LYS A 42 5.51 16.16 8.82
N TRP A 43 4.28 15.83 9.22
CA TRP A 43 3.09 15.86 8.36
C TRP A 43 2.17 17.04 8.68
N TYR A 44 2.72 18.11 9.25
CA TYR A 44 1.99 19.34 9.54
C TYR A 44 1.19 19.81 8.33
N GLU A 45 -0.09 20.13 8.56
CA GLU A 45 -0.99 20.69 7.55
C GLU A 45 -1.20 22.19 7.78
N PRO A 46 -0.58 23.07 6.95
CA PRO A 46 -0.75 24.51 7.07
C PRO A 46 -2.20 24.96 6.89
N LEU A 47 -2.95 24.22 6.08
CA LEU A 47 -4.37 24.46 5.78
C LEU A 47 -5.30 23.55 6.60
N SER A 48 -4.83 23.05 7.76
CA SER A 48 -5.61 22.19 8.66
C SER A 48 -6.99 22.74 9.02
N TYR A 49 -7.16 24.07 9.08
CA TYR A 49 -8.46 24.72 9.32
C TYR A 49 -9.53 24.38 8.26
N LEU A 50 -9.15 23.94 7.06
CA LEU A 50 -10.06 23.46 6.01
C LEU A 50 -10.44 21.99 6.16
N LEU A 51 -9.67 21.21 6.91
CA LEU A 51 -9.86 19.77 7.11
C LEU A 51 -10.62 19.45 8.41
N GLY A 52 -10.52 20.31 9.42
CA GLY A 52 -11.08 20.07 10.75
C GLY A 52 -10.12 19.27 11.65
N SER A 53 -10.65 18.52 12.60
CA SER A 53 -9.85 17.77 13.59
C SER A 53 -9.38 16.39 13.12
N GLU A 54 -10.04 15.79 12.13
CA GLU A 54 -9.77 14.44 11.65
C GLU A 54 -9.73 14.40 10.12
N TYR A 55 -8.75 13.69 9.54
CA TYR A 55 -8.71 13.43 8.11
C TYR A 55 -9.88 12.54 7.66
N PHE A 56 -10.31 12.75 6.42
CA PHE A 56 -11.22 11.82 5.73
C PHE A 56 -10.60 10.41 5.63
N LEU A 57 -11.43 9.41 5.32
CA LEU A 57 -10.93 8.06 5.07
C LEU A 57 -9.97 8.09 3.86
N HIS A 58 -8.74 7.62 4.04
CA HIS A 58 -7.73 7.54 2.99
C HIS A 58 -6.82 6.33 3.21
N ALA A 59 -6.16 5.86 2.14
CA ALA A 59 -5.13 4.84 2.28
C ALA A 59 -3.91 5.45 2.94
N TYR A 60 -3.29 4.71 3.86
CA TYR A 60 -2.02 5.09 4.45
C TYR A 60 -0.98 4.02 4.25
N GLY A 61 0.25 4.50 4.21
CA GLY A 61 1.45 3.69 4.16
C GLY A 61 2.07 3.64 2.78
N PRO A 62 2.89 2.61 2.50
CA PRO A 62 3.84 2.66 1.40
C PRO A 62 3.19 2.43 0.04
N LEU A 63 1.94 1.94 0.00
CA LEU A 63 1.28 1.59 -1.24
C LEU A 63 -0.24 1.61 -1.13
N TYR A 64 -0.84 2.00 -2.24
CA TYR A 64 -2.26 1.89 -2.55
C TYR A 64 -2.40 1.60 -4.04
N ALA A 65 -3.57 1.16 -4.49
CA ALA A 65 -3.86 0.90 -5.88
C ALA A 65 -5.20 1.53 -6.28
N LEU A 66 -5.25 2.01 -7.52
CA LEU A 66 -6.41 2.64 -8.12
C LEU A 66 -6.77 1.89 -9.39
N SER A 67 -8.05 1.67 -9.62
CA SER A 67 -8.55 1.15 -10.91
C SER A 67 -8.28 2.12 -12.05
N ALA A 68 -8.09 1.61 -13.27
CA ALA A 68 -7.79 2.42 -14.44
C ALA A 68 -8.80 3.56 -14.69
N ASP A 69 -10.10 3.30 -14.52
CA ASP A 69 -11.17 4.30 -14.69
C ASP A 69 -11.07 5.46 -13.68
N VAL A 70 -10.64 5.15 -12.47
CA VAL A 70 -10.39 6.15 -11.42
C VAL A 70 -9.17 6.98 -11.77
N VAL A 71 -8.09 6.35 -12.24
CA VAL A 71 -6.88 7.07 -12.69
C VAL A 71 -7.22 8.02 -13.84
N ALA A 72 -7.98 7.56 -14.83
CA ALA A 72 -8.42 8.40 -15.95
C ALA A 72 -9.20 9.64 -15.48
N SER A 73 -10.02 9.49 -14.44
CA SER A 73 -10.79 10.58 -13.84
C SER A 73 -9.92 11.55 -13.01
N LEU A 74 -8.93 11.03 -12.28
CA LEU A 74 -8.01 11.81 -11.45
C LEU A 74 -7.06 12.69 -12.27
N VAL A 75 -6.65 12.26 -13.48
CA VAL A 75 -5.69 13.01 -14.31
C VAL A 75 -6.20 14.41 -14.67
N ALA A 76 -7.53 14.62 -14.68
CA ALA A 76 -8.15 15.92 -14.88
C ALA A 76 -8.00 16.88 -13.68
N LEU A 77 -7.62 16.38 -12.50
CA LEU A 77 -7.54 17.12 -11.25
C LEU A 77 -6.06 17.44 -10.94
N ARG A 78 -5.67 18.72 -11.00
CA ARG A 78 -4.26 19.14 -10.87
C ARG A 78 -3.89 19.88 -9.57
N ASN A 79 -4.70 19.75 -8.52
CA ASN A 79 -4.49 20.51 -7.29
C ASN A 79 -4.11 19.62 -6.12
N ASN A 80 -2.86 19.73 -5.68
CA ASN A 80 -2.34 19.11 -4.46
C ASN A 80 -2.33 20.17 -3.35
N LYS A 81 -3.28 20.07 -2.41
CA LYS A 81 -3.43 21.06 -1.31
C LYS A 81 -2.97 20.55 0.05
N TYR A 82 -3.06 19.25 0.28
CA TYR A 82 -2.75 18.58 1.55
C TYR A 82 -1.67 17.53 1.31
N ASN A 83 -1.33 16.74 2.34
CA ASN A 83 -0.57 15.51 2.17
C ASN A 83 -1.12 14.67 1.00
N GLU A 84 -0.25 14.01 0.24
CA GLU A 84 -0.60 13.34 -1.01
C GLU A 84 -1.68 12.28 -0.81
N ASP A 85 -1.52 11.41 0.17
CA ASP A 85 -2.46 10.36 0.54
C ASP A 85 -3.83 10.92 0.98
N VAL A 86 -3.82 12.00 1.76
CA VAL A 86 -5.02 12.74 2.18
C VAL A 86 -5.73 13.38 0.98
N THR A 87 -4.99 14.01 0.07
CA THR A 87 -5.54 14.66 -1.12
C THR A 87 -6.18 13.63 -2.04
N ILE A 88 -5.51 12.50 -2.28
CA ILE A 88 -6.04 11.39 -3.08
C ILE A 88 -7.31 10.84 -2.42
N GLY A 89 -7.29 10.56 -1.10
CA GLY A 89 -8.47 10.10 -0.38
C GLY A 89 -9.66 11.06 -0.48
N ALA A 90 -9.42 12.37 -0.37
CA ALA A 90 -10.47 13.39 -0.51
C ALA A 90 -11.10 13.40 -1.90
N TRP A 91 -10.30 13.33 -2.96
CA TRP A 91 -10.83 13.26 -4.34
C TRP A 91 -11.62 11.98 -4.59
N LEU A 92 -11.12 10.84 -4.12
CA LEU A 92 -11.77 9.54 -4.30
C LEU A 92 -13.08 9.45 -3.52
N LEU A 93 -13.15 10.09 -2.36
CA LEU A 93 -14.39 10.24 -1.61
C LEU A 93 -15.40 11.11 -2.39
N ALA A 94 -14.96 12.25 -2.93
CA ALA A 94 -15.81 13.15 -3.70
C ALA A 94 -16.35 12.51 -5.00
N MET A 95 -15.57 11.63 -5.62
CA MET A 95 -15.96 10.87 -6.83
C MET A 95 -16.76 9.60 -6.51
N ASN A 96 -17.12 9.34 -5.25
CA ASN A 96 -17.86 8.16 -4.81
C ASN A 96 -17.21 6.82 -5.23
N VAL A 97 -15.88 6.74 -5.15
CA VAL A 97 -15.11 5.53 -5.46
C VAL A 97 -15.27 4.50 -4.34
N ASN A 98 -15.21 3.20 -4.65
CA ASN A 98 -15.29 2.15 -3.64
C ASN A 98 -13.95 1.96 -2.88
N PHE A 99 -13.94 2.23 -1.57
CA PHE A 99 -12.78 2.07 -0.70
C PHE A 99 -12.65 0.63 -0.19
N GLU A 100 -11.58 -0.07 -0.56
CA GLU A 100 -11.24 -1.40 -0.05
C GLU A 100 -10.10 -1.34 0.95
N ASN A 101 -10.40 -1.65 2.22
CA ASN A 101 -9.39 -1.71 3.26
C ASN A 101 -8.67 -3.05 3.29
N ASN A 102 -7.35 -3.04 3.09
CA ASN A 102 -6.50 -4.21 3.19
C ASN A 102 -5.27 -3.95 4.08
N ARG A 103 -5.33 -4.47 5.31
CA ARG A 103 -4.26 -4.30 6.31
C ARG A 103 -2.94 -4.99 5.94
N ARG A 104 -2.96 -5.95 5.01
CA ARG A 104 -1.73 -6.63 4.54
C ARG A 104 -0.77 -5.65 3.85
N LEU A 105 -1.27 -4.50 3.42
CA LEU A 105 -0.51 -3.43 2.77
C LEU A 105 0.21 -2.50 3.77
N CYS A 106 0.01 -2.69 5.09
CA CYS A 106 0.51 -1.77 6.10
C CYS A 106 0.88 -2.44 7.44
N GLU A 107 1.24 -3.73 7.43
CA GLU A 107 1.43 -4.45 8.69
C GLU A 107 2.61 -3.90 9.49
N ARG A 108 2.51 -3.93 10.83
CA ARG A 108 3.60 -3.48 11.70
C ARG A 108 4.67 -4.55 11.92
N LYS A 109 4.34 -5.78 11.55
CA LYS A 109 5.19 -6.96 11.72
C LYS A 109 5.02 -7.83 10.51
N TYR A 110 6.03 -8.65 10.27
CA TYR A 110 6.01 -9.64 9.21
C TYR A 110 5.08 -10.79 9.62
N THR A 111 4.06 -11.06 8.81
CA THR A 111 3.14 -12.20 8.96
C THR A 111 3.17 -13.09 7.72
N PRO A 112 2.70 -14.35 7.78
CA PRO A 112 2.69 -15.22 6.60
C PRO A 112 1.92 -14.69 5.38
N THR A 113 1.14 -13.61 5.53
CA THR A 113 0.33 -13.02 4.47
C THR A 113 0.69 -11.55 4.17
N PHE A 114 1.64 -10.94 4.88
CA PHE A 114 2.01 -9.52 4.67
C PHE A 114 2.36 -9.23 3.20
N ILE A 115 2.03 -8.03 2.72
CA ILE A 115 2.46 -7.51 1.42
C ILE A 115 3.46 -6.37 1.62
N ALA A 116 3.17 -5.46 2.54
CA ALA A 116 4.11 -4.41 2.94
C ALA A 116 4.07 -4.17 4.44
N VAL A 117 5.22 -3.71 4.96
CA VAL A 117 5.43 -3.45 6.38
C VAL A 117 5.77 -1.99 6.63
N LEU A 118 5.26 -1.45 7.75
CA LEU A 118 5.61 -0.14 8.26
C LEU A 118 6.03 -0.20 9.72
N ASP A 119 7.08 0.54 10.02
CA ASP A 119 7.59 0.75 11.37
C ASP A 119 7.05 2.06 11.98
N ILE A 120 5.74 2.32 11.84
CA ILE A 120 5.09 3.46 12.53
C ILE A 120 4.91 3.14 14.02
N PRO A 121 5.16 4.08 14.96
CA PRO A 121 5.51 5.50 14.73
C PRO A 121 7.01 5.80 14.66
N LYS A 122 7.89 4.78 14.70
CA LYS A 122 9.34 4.98 14.72
C LYS A 122 9.86 5.68 13.46
N CYS A 123 9.33 5.33 12.29
CA CYS A 123 9.60 6.01 11.03
C CYS A 123 8.43 5.86 10.04
N SER A 124 8.47 6.62 8.95
CA SER A 124 7.51 6.48 7.84
C SER A 124 8.02 5.44 6.85
N GLY A 125 7.47 4.23 6.87
CA GLY A 125 7.92 3.11 6.04
C GLY A 125 8.76 2.11 6.82
N LEU A 126 9.77 1.52 6.17
CA LEU A 126 10.71 0.59 6.78
C LEU A 126 11.91 1.35 7.34
N CYS A 127 12.22 1.19 8.63
CA CYS A 127 13.36 1.89 9.23
C CYS A 127 14.68 1.21 8.79
N ASN A 128 15.71 2.00 8.52
CA ASN A 128 17.03 1.55 8.04
C ASN A 128 16.90 0.55 6.88
N PRO A 129 16.23 0.93 5.78
CA PRO A 129 15.86 -0.01 4.72
C PRO A 129 17.06 -0.74 4.10
N GLU A 130 18.23 -0.10 4.07
CA GLU A 130 19.48 -0.65 3.54
C GLU A 130 19.96 -1.90 4.30
N THR A 131 19.75 -1.93 5.61
CA THR A 131 20.06 -3.10 6.44
C THR A 131 18.87 -4.03 6.54
N ARG A 132 17.68 -3.47 6.74
CA ARG A 132 16.48 -4.24 7.05
C ARG A 132 16.01 -5.09 5.88
N ILE A 133 16.04 -4.58 4.65
CA ILE A 133 15.64 -5.38 3.46
C ILE A 133 16.50 -6.64 3.33
N LEU A 134 17.82 -6.53 3.60
CA LEU A 134 18.74 -7.67 3.54
C LEU A 134 18.40 -8.72 4.60
N GLU A 135 18.09 -8.30 5.83
CA GLU A 135 17.67 -9.21 6.89
C GLU A 135 16.38 -9.94 6.53
N LEU A 136 15.42 -9.24 5.93
CA LEU A 136 14.12 -9.81 5.53
C LEU A 136 14.27 -10.81 4.40
N HIS A 137 15.11 -10.53 3.41
CA HIS A 137 15.38 -11.45 2.31
C HIS A 137 16.14 -12.71 2.76
N ARG A 138 16.78 -12.72 3.94
CA ARG A 138 17.39 -13.94 4.49
C ARG A 138 16.37 -14.86 5.18
N GLN A 139 15.20 -14.36 5.56
CA GLN A 139 14.18 -15.17 6.22
C GLN A 139 13.57 -16.15 5.22
N GLU A 140 13.43 -17.43 5.60
CA GLU A 140 12.88 -18.48 4.74
C GLU A 140 11.50 -18.15 4.16
N MET A 141 10.71 -17.38 4.91
CA MET A 141 9.38 -16.93 4.49
C MET A 141 9.40 -15.99 3.28
N CYS A 142 10.49 -15.25 3.09
CA CYS A 142 10.75 -14.45 1.90
C CYS A 142 11.48 -15.28 0.84
N SER A 143 12.45 -16.12 1.24
CA SER A 143 13.35 -16.88 0.36
C SER A 143 12.69 -18.04 -0.41
N ASN A 144 11.61 -18.62 0.13
CA ASN A 144 10.89 -19.72 -0.50
C ASN A 144 9.86 -19.15 -1.48
N GLY A 145 9.86 -19.69 -2.72
CA GLY A 145 9.16 -19.17 -3.90
C GLY A 145 7.64 -19.02 -3.81
N SER A 146 6.99 -18.89 -4.98
CA SER A 146 5.59 -18.49 -5.14
C SER A 146 4.63 -19.12 -4.11
N THR A 147 3.68 -18.31 -3.64
CA THR A 147 2.53 -18.77 -2.85
C THR A 147 1.49 -19.54 -3.66
N LEU A 148 1.63 -19.58 -4.99
CA LEU A 148 0.80 -20.43 -5.84
C LEU A 148 1.23 -21.89 -5.68
N PRO A 149 0.26 -22.84 -5.62
CA PRO A 149 0.58 -24.24 -5.86
C PRO A 149 1.31 -24.37 -7.20
N LEU A 150 2.40 -25.14 -7.24
CA LEU A 150 2.95 -25.59 -8.51
C LEU A 150 1.88 -26.48 -9.14
N ASP A 151 1.30 -26.08 -10.27
CA ASP A 151 0.45 -26.95 -11.06
C ASP A 151 1.31 -28.09 -11.64
N ASP A 152 1.47 -29.18 -10.89
CA ASP A 152 2.07 -30.46 -11.31
C ASP A 152 1.15 -31.22 -12.29
N LYS A 153 0.53 -30.52 -13.25
CA LYS A 153 -0.40 -31.11 -14.23
C LYS A 153 -0.21 -30.63 -15.67
N SER A 154 1.03 -30.43 -16.08
CA SER A 154 1.37 -30.38 -17.50
C SER A 154 2.70 -31.08 -17.79
N LEU A 155 2.72 -32.42 -17.72
CA LEU A 155 3.60 -33.32 -18.48
C LEU A 155 3.35 -34.78 -18.07
N SER A 156 2.12 -35.27 -18.26
CA SER A 156 1.84 -36.71 -18.32
C SER A 156 0.47 -36.98 -18.95
N LEU A 157 0.34 -36.69 -20.25
CA LEU A 157 -0.64 -37.39 -21.07
C LEU A 157 -0.02 -37.67 -22.45
N ALA A 158 0.17 -38.98 -22.67
CA ALA A 158 0.27 -39.76 -23.91
C ALA A 158 1.06 -39.18 -25.09
#